data_AF-A0A5S9YDW8-F1
#
_entry.id   AF-A0A5S9YDW8-F1
#
_cell.length_a   1.000
_cell.length_b   1.000
_cell.length_c   1.000
_cell.angle_alpha   90.00
_cell.angle_beta   90.00
_cell.angle_gamma   90.00
#
_symmetry.space_group_name_H-M   'P 1'
#
loop_
_entity.id
_entity.type
_entity.pdbx_description
1 polymer ?
#
loop_
_entity_poly.entity_id
_entity_poly.type
_entity_poly.pdbx_seq_one_letter_code
_entity_poly.pdbx_strand_id
1 'polypeptide(L)'
;MEKKEEDDTPLVGIFCLKTRQDMKRFEETEDCFILDFDPFDSFDVACRDYPHPRHLCLNFPFGSTPNSSHCDLCYCYVCDKPAPCAEWTLSTSHCNAYDSALWNLCRTK
;
A
#
# COMPACT_ATOMS: atom_id res chain seq x y z
N MET A 1 -6.21 39.79 32.32
CA MET A 1 -7.29 39.10 31.58
C MET A 1 -6.85 38.97 30.15
N GLU A 2 -6.96 37.74 29.67
CA GLU A 2 -6.15 37.08 28.66
C GLU A 2 -5.90 37.85 27.35
N LYS A 3 -4.65 37.78 26.87
CA LYS A 3 -4.33 37.96 25.45
C LYS A 3 -4.91 36.75 24.72
N LYS A 4 -5.73 36.98 23.69
CA LYS A 4 -6.10 35.94 22.73
C LYS A 4 -4.85 35.60 21.93
N GLU A 5 -4.38 34.37 22.07
CA GLU A 5 -3.40 33.78 21.17
C GLU A 5 -4.18 33.38 19.89
N GLU A 6 -3.90 34.07 18.79
CA GLU A 6 -4.24 33.57 17.46
C GLU A 6 -3.38 32.34 17.22
N ASP A 7 -3.97 31.15 17.37
CA ASP A 7 -3.45 29.89 16.85
C ASP A 7 -3.56 29.93 15.32
N ASP A 8 -2.72 30.76 14.70
CA ASP A 8 -2.44 30.70 13.27
C ASP A 8 -1.54 29.47 13.12
N THR A 9 -2.16 28.29 12.97
CA THR A 9 -1.42 27.08 12.60
C THR A 9 -0.63 27.43 11.34
N PRO A 10 0.72 27.42 11.37
CA PRO A 10 1.50 27.92 10.24
C PRO A 10 1.10 27.12 9.02
N LEU A 11 0.61 27.81 7.99
CA LEU A 11 0.23 27.20 6.72
C LEU A 11 1.47 26.48 6.17
N VAL A 12 1.54 25.16 6.39
CA VAL A 12 2.63 24.31 5.92
C VAL A 12 2.64 24.44 4.40
N GLY A 13 3.72 25.02 3.87
CA GLY A 13 3.83 25.33 2.46
C GLY A 13 3.76 24.04 1.66
N ILE A 14 2.72 23.88 0.83
CA ILE A 14 2.65 22.76 -0.11
C ILE A 14 3.80 22.96 -1.11
N PHE A 15 4.88 22.21 -0.93
CA PHE A 15 6.08 22.32 -1.74
C PHE A 15 6.21 21.11 -2.67
N CYS A 16 6.20 21.35 -3.98
CA CYS A 16 6.35 20.30 -5.00
C CYS A 16 7.82 19.87 -5.11
N LEU A 17 8.10 18.61 -4.77
CA LEU A 17 9.44 18.04 -4.80
C LEU A 17 9.78 17.46 -6.16
N LYS A 18 10.74 18.10 -6.84
CA LYS A 18 11.17 17.74 -8.20
C LYS A 18 12.23 16.63 -8.25
N THR A 19 12.93 16.35 -7.14
CA THR A 19 14.11 15.48 -7.11
C THR A 19 14.24 14.67 -5.82
N ARG A 20 14.53 13.36 -5.95
CA ARG A 20 14.65 12.38 -4.83
C ARG A 20 15.76 12.70 -3.83
N GLN A 21 16.78 13.47 -4.22
CA GLN A 21 17.93 13.79 -3.37
C GLN A 21 17.57 14.78 -2.27
N ASP A 22 16.51 15.55 -2.46
CA ASP A 22 16.12 16.54 -1.47
C ASP A 22 15.32 15.90 -0.31
N MET A 23 14.81 14.67 -0.46
CA MET A 23 14.04 13.93 0.57
C MET A 23 14.67 13.96 1.97
N LYS A 24 16.00 13.91 2.03
CA LYS A 24 16.76 13.94 3.28
C LYS A 24 16.66 15.25 4.07
N ARG A 25 16.30 16.37 3.45
CA ARG A 25 16.06 17.65 4.14
C ARG A 25 14.64 17.79 4.70
N PHE A 26 13.69 17.00 4.18
CA PHE A 26 12.26 17.18 4.47
C PHE A 26 11.75 16.24 5.55
N GLU A 27 12.40 15.09 5.74
CA GLU A 27 12.16 14.22 6.92
C GLU A 27 12.36 14.99 8.25
N GLU A 28 13.21 16.02 8.26
CA GLU A 28 13.51 16.81 9.46
C GLU A 28 12.53 17.98 9.69
N THR A 29 11.66 18.32 8.73
CA THR A 29 10.88 19.58 8.78
C THR A 29 9.39 19.49 8.45
N GLU A 30 8.88 18.48 7.72
CA GLU A 30 7.49 18.47 7.24
C GLU A 30 6.84 17.07 7.30
N ASP A 31 5.72 16.95 8.03
CA ASP A 31 4.98 15.67 8.23
C ASP A 31 4.26 15.16 6.96
N CYS A 32 4.08 15.99 5.93
CA CYS A 32 3.26 15.67 4.75
C CYS A 32 3.89 16.24 3.46
N PHE A 33 4.51 15.40 2.63
CA PHE A 33 4.97 15.77 1.28
C PHE A 33 4.17 15.06 0.19
N ILE A 34 3.75 15.81 -0.83
CA ILE A 34 3.09 15.26 -2.02
C ILE A 34 4.20 14.93 -3.03
N LEU A 35 4.37 13.64 -3.32
CA LEU A 35 5.24 13.21 -4.41
C LEU A 35 4.60 13.54 -5.75
N ASP A 36 5.37 14.15 -6.65
CA ASP A 36 4.95 14.35 -8.04
C ASP A 36 4.73 12.97 -8.68
N PHE A 37 3.51 12.69 -9.12
CA PHE A 37 3.16 11.46 -9.83
C PHE A 37 3.84 11.47 -11.20
N ASP A 38 4.92 10.69 -11.36
CA ASP A 38 5.56 10.46 -12.66
C ASP A 38 4.89 9.26 -13.36
N PRO A 39 4.20 9.47 -14.51
CA PRO A 39 3.55 8.39 -15.25
C PRO A 39 4.52 7.39 -15.89
N PHE A 40 5.84 7.64 -15.84
CA PHE A 40 6.89 6.72 -16.27
C PHE A 40 7.63 6.06 -15.10
N ASP A 41 7.45 6.54 -13.87
CA ASP A 41 7.89 5.83 -12.68
C ASP A 41 6.88 4.71 -12.45
N SER A 42 7.34 3.46 -12.45
CA SER A 42 6.41 2.34 -12.29
C SER A 42 5.68 2.54 -10.97
N PHE A 43 4.34 2.45 -11.01
CA PHE A 43 3.42 2.65 -9.89
C PHE A 43 3.54 1.51 -8.85
N ASP A 44 4.77 1.23 -8.43
CA ASP A 44 5.18 0.13 -7.55
C ASP A 44 5.47 0.62 -6.14
N VAL A 45 5.36 1.92 -5.88
CA VAL A 45 5.65 2.45 -4.53
C VAL A 45 4.46 2.21 -3.58
N ALA A 46 3.23 2.29 -4.09
CA ALA A 46 2.03 2.23 -3.26
C ALA A 46 1.68 0.82 -2.73
N CYS A 47 2.06 -0.25 -3.43
CA CYS A 47 1.67 -1.60 -3.01
C CYS A 47 2.46 -2.11 -1.79
N ARG A 48 3.54 -1.43 -1.38
CA ARG A 48 4.37 -1.89 -0.25
C ARG A 48 3.82 -1.52 1.11
N ASP A 49 3.07 -0.43 1.21
CA ASP A 49 2.65 0.12 2.51
C ASP A 49 1.18 -0.15 2.86
N TYR A 50 0.40 -0.63 1.88
CA TYR A 50 -1.03 -0.91 2.07
C TYR A 50 -1.35 -2.40 2.01
N PRO A 51 -2.39 -2.86 2.75
CA PRO A 51 -2.90 -4.21 2.63
C PRO A 51 -3.24 -4.54 1.18
N HIS A 52 -2.59 -5.55 0.61
CA HIS A 52 -2.74 -5.92 -0.80
C HIS A 52 -2.90 -7.44 -0.98
N PRO A 53 -3.60 -7.88 -2.04
CA PRO A 53 -3.64 -9.28 -2.42
C PRO A 53 -2.28 -9.71 -3.00
N ARG A 54 -1.95 -11.00 -2.91
CA ARG A 54 -0.62 -11.53 -3.31
C ARG A 54 -0.23 -11.20 -4.76
N HIS A 55 -1.19 -11.14 -5.69
CA HIS A 55 -0.88 -10.81 -7.09
C HIS A 55 -0.34 -9.38 -7.29
N LEU A 56 -0.51 -8.49 -6.31
CA LEU A 56 0.07 -7.14 -6.26
C LEU A 56 1.30 -7.06 -5.36
N CYS A 57 1.77 -8.18 -4.79
CA CYS A 57 2.91 -8.18 -3.90
C CYS A 57 4.22 -7.99 -4.68
N LEU A 58 4.94 -6.92 -4.36
CA LEU A 58 6.23 -6.61 -4.98
C LEU A 58 7.40 -7.31 -4.30
N ASN A 59 7.25 -7.69 -3.02
CA ASN A 59 8.25 -8.51 -2.32
C ASN A 59 8.27 -9.94 -2.89
N PHE A 60 7.09 -10.45 -3.27
CA PHE A 60 6.92 -11.79 -3.79
C PHE A 60 6.13 -11.76 -5.10
N PRO A 61 6.79 -11.44 -6.23
CA PRO A 61 6.12 -11.28 -7.51
C PRO A 61 5.41 -12.57 -7.94
N PHE A 62 4.23 -12.37 -8.55
CA PHE A 62 3.40 -13.45 -9.07
C PHE A 62 4.11 -14.19 -10.21
N GLY A 63 4.09 -15.53 -10.18
CA GLY A 63 4.75 -16.38 -11.19
C GLY A 63 6.25 -16.62 -10.97
N SER A 64 6.93 -15.80 -10.18
CA SER A 64 8.35 -16.02 -9.81
C SER A 64 8.53 -16.64 -8.43
N THR A 65 7.54 -16.50 -7.55
CA THR A 65 7.60 -17.00 -6.16
C THR A 65 6.57 -18.11 -5.92
N PRO A 66 6.86 -19.07 -5.02
CA PRO A 66 5.93 -20.13 -4.69
C PRO A 66 4.67 -19.57 -4.03
N ASN A 67 3.55 -20.27 -4.19
CA ASN A 67 2.24 -19.83 -3.69
C ASN A 67 2.16 -19.65 -2.17
N SER A 68 3.07 -20.25 -1.43
CA SER A 68 3.23 -20.06 0.01
C SER A 68 3.85 -18.71 0.40
N SER A 69 4.52 -18.01 -0.52
CA SER A 69 5.18 -16.73 -0.23
C SER A 69 4.17 -15.59 -0.13
N HIS A 70 4.24 -14.84 0.97
CA HIS A 70 3.46 -13.64 1.26
C HIS A 70 4.26 -12.70 2.16
N CYS A 71 3.96 -11.40 2.13
CA CYS A 71 4.50 -10.42 3.09
C CYS A 71 3.49 -10.12 4.20
N ASP A 72 3.89 -9.33 5.19
CA ASP A 72 3.03 -9.00 6.36
C ASP A 72 1.80 -8.17 5.99
N LEU A 73 1.85 -7.47 4.86
CA LEU A 73 0.75 -6.67 4.32
C LEU A 73 -0.07 -7.44 3.27
N CYS A 74 0.27 -8.69 2.97
CA CYS A 74 -0.57 -9.50 2.12
C CYS A 74 -1.87 -9.89 2.83
N TYR A 75 -2.99 -9.86 2.11
CA TYR A 75 -4.27 -10.38 2.60
C TYR A 75 -4.89 -11.35 1.59
N CYS A 76 -5.77 -12.20 2.12
CA CYS A 76 -6.62 -13.08 1.32
C CYS A 76 -7.82 -12.32 0.79
N TYR A 77 -7.86 -12.11 -0.53
CA TYR A 77 -8.95 -11.44 -1.23
C TYR A 77 -10.32 -12.12 -1.00
N VAL A 78 -10.34 -13.45 -0.82
CA VAL A 78 -11.58 -14.22 -0.63
C VAL A 78 -12.09 -14.12 0.80
N CYS A 79 -11.19 -14.18 1.78
CA CYS A 79 -11.54 -14.27 3.20
C CYS A 79 -11.50 -12.92 3.93
N ASP A 80 -11.00 -11.86 3.29
CA ASP A 80 -10.77 -10.53 3.87
C ASP A 80 -9.99 -10.58 5.20
N LYS A 81 -8.93 -11.41 5.23
CA LYS A 81 -8.07 -11.68 6.40
C LYS A 81 -6.61 -11.61 6.02
N PRO A 82 -5.69 -11.32 6.96
CA PRO A 82 -4.25 -11.34 6.69
C PRO A 82 -3.81 -12.71 6.15
N ALA A 83 -2.87 -12.69 5.21
CA ALA A 83 -2.30 -13.90 4.65
C ALA A 83 -1.34 -14.56 5.66
N PRO A 84 -1.29 -15.89 5.73
CA PRO A 84 -2.06 -16.85 4.96
C PRO A 84 -3.39 -17.23 5.63
N CYS A 85 -4.45 -17.43 4.84
CA CYS A 85 -5.69 -18.05 5.32
C CYS A 85 -5.60 -19.59 5.30
N ALA A 86 -6.57 -20.29 5.91
CA ALA A 86 -6.61 -21.76 5.90
C ALA A 86 -6.54 -22.36 4.48
N GLU A 87 -7.23 -21.76 3.52
CA GLU A 87 -7.29 -22.21 2.11
C GLU A 87 -6.24 -21.53 1.20
N TRP A 88 -5.17 -20.96 1.78
CA TRP A 88 -4.23 -20.12 1.05
C TRP A 88 -3.55 -20.85 -0.13
N THR A 89 -2.91 -21.98 0.16
CA THR A 89 -2.26 -22.85 -0.85
C THR A 89 -2.99 -24.17 -1.06
N LEU A 90 -4.22 -24.30 -0.58
CA LEU A 90 -5.00 -25.54 -0.69
C LEU A 90 -5.71 -25.64 -2.05
N SER A 91 -6.72 -26.51 -2.17
CA SER A 91 -7.40 -26.83 -3.43
C SER A 91 -7.91 -25.61 -4.17
N THR A 92 -8.40 -24.61 -3.45
CA THR A 92 -8.91 -23.37 -4.03
C THR A 92 -7.80 -22.37 -4.30
N SER A 93 -6.64 -22.50 -3.65
CA SER A 93 -5.47 -21.62 -3.82
C SER A 93 -5.83 -20.12 -3.75
N HIS A 94 -6.38 -19.70 -2.60
CA HIS A 94 -6.77 -18.29 -2.39
C HIS A 94 -5.59 -17.31 -2.54
N CYS A 95 -4.34 -17.78 -2.50
CA CYS A 95 -3.15 -17.00 -2.85
C CYS A 95 -3.18 -16.43 -4.27
N ASN A 96 -3.98 -17.00 -5.17
CA ASN A 96 -4.14 -16.54 -6.56
C ASN A 96 -5.44 -15.75 -6.76
N ALA A 97 -6.14 -15.43 -5.67
CA ALA A 97 -7.35 -14.65 -5.75
C ALA A 97 -7.03 -13.18 -6.10
N TYR A 98 -7.84 -12.64 -7.00
CA TYR A 98 -7.78 -11.26 -7.47
C TYR A 98 -9.19 -10.76 -7.76
N ASP A 99 -9.35 -9.45 -7.97
CA ASP A 99 -10.65 -8.88 -8.31
C ASP A 99 -11.12 -9.39 -9.68
N SER A 100 -11.95 -10.42 -9.66
CA SER A 100 -12.46 -11.12 -10.82
C SER A 100 -13.88 -11.60 -10.53
N ALA A 101 -14.71 -11.69 -11.56
CA ALA A 101 -16.10 -12.13 -11.40
C ALA A 101 -16.24 -13.50 -10.69
N LEU A 102 -15.30 -14.42 -10.93
CA LEU A 102 -15.29 -15.74 -10.29
C LEU A 102 -14.88 -15.67 -8.82
N TRP A 103 -13.83 -14.91 -8.51
CA TRP A 103 -13.36 -14.75 -7.13
C TRP A 103 -14.35 -13.95 -6.28
N ASN A 104 -15.00 -12.96 -6.89
CA ASN A 104 -16.04 -12.17 -6.26
C ASN A 104 -17.26 -13.00 -5.87
N LEU A 105 -17.55 -14.09 -6.60
CA LEU A 105 -18.59 -15.04 -6.22
C LEU A 105 -18.19 -15.88 -4.99
N CYS A 106 -16.89 -16.18 -4.84
CA CYS A 106 -16.36 -16.92 -3.70
C CYS A 106 -16.22 -16.06 -2.43
N ARG A 107 -16.25 -14.72 -2.55
CA ARG A 107 -16.29 -13.79 -1.41
C ARG A 107 -17.64 -13.92 -0.71
N THR A 108 -17.70 -14.81 0.26
CA THR A 108 -18.85 -14.97 1.15
C THR A 108 -18.81 -13.86 2.18
N LYS A 109 -19.86 -13.03 2.21
CA LYS A 109 -20.04 -11.97 3.23
C LYS A 109 -20.44 -12.56 4.57
#